data_AF-A0A556U1Y4-F1
#
_entry.id   AF-A0A556U1Y4-F1
#
_cell.length_a   1.000
_cell.length_b   1.000
_cell.length_c   1.000
_cell.angle_alpha   90.00
_cell.angle_beta   90.00
_cell.angle_gamma   90.00
#
_symmetry.space_group_name_H-M   'P 1'
#
loop_
_entity.id
_entity.type
_entity.pdbx_description
1 polymer ?
#
loop_
_entity_poly.entity_id
_entity_poly.type
_entity_poly.pdbx_seq_one_letter_code
_entity_poly.pdbx_strand_id
1 'polypeptide(L)'
;MTRQNVRPSRQYSEERPEKEKKSTSPAQDKKKLSTPERSRSSSVASERPSISFTVKQEDHSTSARESLSSVKRAAARSQAIQKKREEIEEVYRQDCDTFGVVVKMLVAKDPSLERTIQTSLRENLHEIGLRCVEAMEQFINEYDSREDGTLLRSQLH
;
A
#
# COMPACT_ATOMS: atom_id res chain seq x y z
N MET A 1 41.33 58.45 1.33
CA MET A 1 40.53 57.36 0.73
C MET A 1 39.73 56.68 1.84
N THR A 2 38.45 56.98 1.95
CA THR A 2 37.55 56.48 3.01
C THR A 2 36.98 55.11 2.64
N ARG A 3 37.36 54.06 3.35
CA ARG A 3 36.68 52.75 3.28
C ARG A 3 35.53 52.73 4.27
N GLN A 4 34.29 52.72 3.78
CA GLN A 4 33.12 52.52 4.62
C GLN A 4 33.02 51.04 5.04
N ASN A 5 32.89 50.82 6.35
CA ASN A 5 32.68 49.50 6.93
C ASN A 5 31.17 49.34 7.19
N VAL A 6 30.46 48.57 6.37
CA VAL A 6 29.01 48.35 6.53
C VAL A 6 28.76 47.01 7.23
N ARG A 7 27.94 47.04 8.28
CA ARG A 7 27.62 45.89 9.15
C ARG A 7 26.76 44.84 8.43
N PRO A 8 26.83 43.55 8.82
CA PRO A 8 25.79 42.57 8.51
C PRO A 8 24.61 42.72 9.49
N SER A 9 23.45 43.15 9.00
CA SER A 9 22.19 43.04 9.77
C SER A 9 21.50 41.71 9.47
N ARG A 10 21.51 40.82 10.47
CA ARG A 10 20.92 39.48 10.42
C ARG A 10 19.62 39.48 11.24
N GLN A 11 18.47 39.70 10.58
CA GLN A 11 17.16 39.51 11.21
C GLN A 11 16.19 38.87 10.20
N TYR A 12 16.03 37.54 10.31
CA TYR A 12 14.78 36.89 9.95
C TYR A 12 13.93 36.85 11.21
N SER A 13 12.74 37.44 11.16
CA SER A 13 11.73 37.26 12.19
C SER A 13 10.79 36.14 11.76
N GLU A 14 10.73 35.08 12.54
CA GLU A 14 9.64 34.11 12.46
C GLU A 14 8.34 34.78 12.92
N GLU A 15 7.23 34.57 12.22
CA GLU A 15 5.89 34.62 12.81
C GLU A 15 4.98 33.54 12.21
N ARG A 16 4.09 33.00 13.04
CA ARG A 16 3.22 31.86 12.80
C ARG A 16 1.91 32.06 13.57
N PRO A 17 0.76 31.76 12.95
CA PRO A 17 -0.36 31.13 13.66
C PRO A 17 -0.75 29.81 12.95
N GLU A 18 -0.86 28.65 13.59
CA GLU A 18 -1.89 28.24 14.58
C GLU A 18 -3.31 28.40 14.00
N LYS A 19 -3.83 27.35 13.35
CA LYS A 19 -4.82 26.38 13.87
C LYS A 19 -6.27 26.86 13.87
N GLU A 20 -7.13 26.14 13.16
CA GLU A 20 -8.50 25.92 13.62
C GLU A 20 -8.91 24.46 13.42
N LYS A 21 -9.46 23.85 14.48
CA LYS A 21 -10.08 22.52 14.48
C LYS A 21 -11.56 22.72 14.78
N LYS A 22 -12.47 22.06 14.05
CA LYS A 22 -13.85 21.90 14.53
C LYS A 22 -14.38 20.49 14.31
N SER A 23 -14.57 19.80 15.43
CA SER A 23 -15.21 18.50 15.52
C SER A 23 -16.73 18.67 15.66
N THR A 24 -17.53 17.82 15.01
CA THR A 24 -18.92 17.56 15.44
C THR A 24 -19.32 16.11 15.17
N SER A 25 -19.61 15.42 16.28
CA SER A 25 -20.41 14.19 16.47
C SER A 25 -21.09 14.38 17.85
N PRO A 26 -22.10 13.60 18.29
CA PRO A 26 -22.60 12.33 17.77
C PRO A 26 -24.14 12.17 17.72
N ALA A 27 -24.63 11.00 17.33
CA ALA A 27 -25.89 10.43 17.83
C ALA A 27 -25.84 8.90 17.83
N GLN A 28 -26.14 8.28 18.98
CA GLN A 28 -26.43 6.84 19.11
C GLN A 28 -27.95 6.64 19.14
N ASP A 29 -28.42 5.40 18.94
CA ASP A 29 -29.15 4.60 19.95
C ASP A 29 -30.07 3.51 19.30
N LYS A 30 -30.39 2.48 20.10
CA LYS A 30 -31.52 1.52 20.02
C LYS A 30 -31.38 0.28 19.14
N LYS A 31 -30.91 -0.79 19.80
CA LYS A 31 -31.34 -2.18 19.58
C LYS A 31 -32.88 -2.28 19.45
N LYS A 32 -33.39 -3.23 18.66
CA LYS A 32 -34.43 -4.18 19.16
C LYS A 32 -34.58 -5.44 18.30
N LEU A 33 -34.64 -6.55 19.02
CA LEU A 33 -35.04 -7.90 18.61
C LEU A 33 -36.57 -7.95 18.50
N SER A 34 -37.12 -8.63 17.48
CA SER A 34 -38.51 -9.12 17.51
C SER A 34 -38.73 -10.26 16.52
N THR A 35 -39.03 -11.45 17.05
CA THR A 35 -39.67 -12.57 16.37
C THR A 35 -41.14 -12.27 16.04
N PRO A 36 -41.77 -13.10 15.19
CA PRO A 36 -43.11 -13.60 15.48
C PRO A 36 -43.11 -15.13 15.65
N GLU A 37 -43.80 -15.60 16.68
CA GLU A 37 -44.11 -17.01 16.95
C GLU A 37 -45.36 -17.51 16.21
N ARG A 38 -45.67 -18.81 16.41
CA ARG A 38 -47.03 -19.43 16.42
C ARG A 38 -47.50 -19.90 15.02
N SER A 39 -47.96 -21.14 14.76
CA SER A 39 -48.55 -22.25 15.55
C SER A 39 -48.51 -23.56 14.70
N ARG A 40 -48.79 -24.81 15.14
CA ARG A 40 -49.01 -25.49 16.45
C ARG A 40 -49.10 -27.03 16.21
N SER A 41 -48.67 -27.87 17.17
CA SER A 41 -49.10 -29.28 17.37
C SER A 41 -48.76 -30.31 16.26
N SER A 42 -48.62 -31.63 16.48
CA SER A 42 -48.70 -32.48 17.70
C SER A 42 -47.90 -33.79 17.53
N SER A 43 -47.47 -34.37 18.65
CA SER A 43 -47.39 -35.81 18.97
C SER A 43 -47.17 -36.85 17.87
N VAL A 44 -46.07 -37.62 17.96
CA VAL A 44 -46.10 -39.05 18.37
C VAL A 44 -44.69 -39.52 18.76
N ALA A 45 -44.60 -40.48 19.67
CA ALA A 45 -43.34 -41.14 20.01
C ALA A 45 -43.02 -42.23 18.98
N SER A 46 -41.76 -42.36 18.59
CA SER A 46 -41.20 -43.62 18.09
C SER A 46 -39.68 -43.67 18.27
N GLU A 47 -39.22 -44.88 18.47
CA GLU A 47 -37.96 -45.32 19.06
C GLU A 47 -36.67 -44.81 18.39
N ARG A 48 -35.58 -44.75 19.16
CA ARG A 48 -34.22 -44.59 18.63
C ARG A 48 -33.73 -45.90 18.02
N PRO A 49 -33.35 -45.95 16.73
CA PRO A 49 -32.20 -46.73 16.31
C PRO A 49 -30.94 -45.89 16.56
N SER A 50 -30.08 -46.34 17.48
CA SER A 50 -28.74 -45.75 17.64
C SER A 50 -27.87 -46.08 16.43
N ILE A 51 -28.03 -45.32 15.34
CA ILE A 51 -27.11 -45.39 14.20
C ILE A 51 -25.80 -44.73 14.61
N SER A 52 -24.83 -45.56 15.02
CA SER A 52 -23.44 -45.16 15.14
C SER A 52 -22.92 -44.84 13.75
N PHE A 53 -23.12 -43.60 13.30
CA PHE A 53 -22.49 -43.09 12.09
C PHE A 53 -21.00 -42.99 12.37
N THR A 54 -20.25 -44.03 12.00
CA THR A 54 -18.80 -44.00 11.97
C THR A 54 -18.41 -42.97 10.92
N VAL A 55 -18.27 -41.72 11.36
CA VAL A 55 -17.58 -40.68 10.59
C VAL A 55 -16.20 -41.23 10.31
N LYS A 56 -15.98 -41.70 9.08
CA LYS A 56 -14.63 -41.91 8.60
C LYS A 56 -13.96 -40.53 8.65
N GLN A 57 -13.01 -40.38 9.55
CA GLN A 57 -12.20 -39.18 9.66
C GLN A 57 -11.17 -39.20 8.52
N GLU A 58 -11.64 -38.91 7.31
CA GLU A 58 -10.82 -38.81 6.11
C GLU A 58 -10.11 -37.44 6.12
N ASP A 59 -8.87 -37.45 6.62
CA ASP A 59 -7.78 -36.53 6.31
C ASP A 59 -8.04 -35.01 6.23
N HIS A 60 -8.73 -34.44 7.24
CA HIS A 60 -8.90 -32.98 7.30
C HIS A 60 -7.60 -32.19 7.59
N SER A 61 -6.51 -32.87 7.97
CA SER A 61 -5.24 -32.29 8.43
C SER A 61 -4.33 -31.74 7.32
N THR A 62 -4.49 -32.19 6.07
CA THR A 62 -3.67 -31.75 4.93
C THR A 62 -4.14 -30.40 4.39
N SER A 63 -5.44 -30.25 4.12
CA SER A 63 -6.06 -29.03 3.59
C SER A 63 -5.81 -27.79 4.46
N ALA A 64 -5.86 -27.94 5.80
CA ALA A 64 -5.54 -26.85 6.74
C ALA A 64 -4.05 -26.43 6.67
N ARG A 65 -3.14 -27.36 6.36
CA ARG A 65 -1.70 -27.09 6.24
C ARG A 65 -1.36 -26.43 4.90
N GLU A 66 -2.01 -26.83 3.82
CA GLU A 66 -1.84 -26.26 2.48
C GLU A 66 -2.42 -24.85 2.38
N SER A 67 -3.61 -24.61 2.95
CA SER A 67 -4.18 -23.26 3.02
C SER A 67 -3.27 -22.29 3.81
N LEU A 68 -2.71 -22.73 4.95
CA LEU A 68 -1.73 -21.94 5.70
C LEU A 68 -0.42 -21.70 4.94
N SER A 69 0.05 -22.63 4.10
CA SER A 69 1.25 -22.41 3.28
C SER A 69 0.98 -21.42 2.13
N SER A 70 -0.20 -21.49 1.51
CA SER A 70 -0.67 -20.53 0.51
C SER A 70 -0.78 -19.11 1.07
N VAL A 71 -1.40 -18.95 2.25
CA VAL A 71 -1.49 -17.65 2.95
C VAL A 71 -0.10 -17.09 3.27
N LYS A 72 0.85 -17.92 3.71
CA LYS A 72 2.24 -17.49 3.96
C LYS A 72 2.94 -17.03 2.67
N ARG A 73 2.76 -17.73 1.55
CA ARG A 73 3.32 -17.31 0.25
C ARG A 73 2.72 -15.98 -0.22
N ALA A 74 1.39 -15.83 -0.14
CA ALA A 74 0.71 -14.58 -0.49
C ALA A 74 1.17 -13.39 0.36
N ALA A 75 1.38 -13.60 1.67
CA ALA A 75 1.94 -12.58 2.56
C ALA A 75 3.39 -12.22 2.20
N ALA A 76 4.24 -13.20 1.92
CA ALA A 76 5.63 -12.97 1.50
C ALA A 76 5.71 -12.20 0.17
N ARG A 77 4.90 -12.58 -0.83
CA ARG A 77 4.77 -11.85 -2.10
C ARG A 77 4.33 -10.41 -1.88
N SER A 78 3.31 -10.19 -1.04
CA SER A 78 2.80 -8.85 -0.73
C SER A 78 3.88 -7.97 -0.07
N GLN A 79 4.67 -8.54 0.84
CA GLN A 79 5.80 -7.85 1.47
C GLN A 79 6.91 -7.52 0.47
N ALA A 80 7.25 -8.45 -0.44
CA ALA A 80 8.26 -8.24 -1.48
C ALA A 80 7.86 -7.10 -2.43
N ILE A 81 6.60 -7.08 -2.88
CA ILE A 81 6.05 -6.02 -3.74
C ILE A 81 6.05 -4.67 -3.00
N GLN A 82 5.60 -4.63 -1.75
CA GLN A 82 5.57 -3.39 -0.97
C GLN A 82 6.98 -2.82 -0.74
N LYS A 83 7.97 -3.67 -0.41
CA LYS A 83 9.37 -3.25 -0.28
C LYS A 83 9.91 -2.72 -1.61
N LYS A 84 9.66 -3.41 -2.73
CA LYS A 84 10.13 -2.95 -4.05
C LYS A 84 9.49 -1.62 -4.45
N ARG A 85 8.23 -1.42 -4.07
CA ARG A 85 7.51 -0.17 -4.30
C ARG A 85 8.16 0.99 -3.55
N GLU A 86 8.48 0.79 -2.28
CA GLU A 86 9.17 1.80 -1.46
C GLU A 86 10.54 2.17 -2.04
N GLU A 87 11.31 1.19 -2.52
CA GLU A 87 12.60 1.42 -3.22
C GLU A 87 12.43 2.24 -4.51
N ILE A 88 11.45 1.90 -5.36
CA ILE A 88 11.21 2.61 -6.64
C ILE A 88 10.68 4.03 -6.39
N GLU A 89 9.74 4.19 -5.44
CA GLU A 89 9.23 5.51 -5.07
C GLU A 89 10.31 6.40 -4.44
N GLU A 90 11.29 5.83 -3.72
CA GLU A 90 12.42 6.60 -3.18
C GLU A 90 13.29 7.19 -4.28
N VAL A 91 13.70 6.37 -5.26
CA VAL A 91 14.50 6.85 -6.40
C VAL A 91 13.72 7.90 -7.20
N TYR A 92 12.44 7.65 -7.49
CA TYR A 92 11.61 8.62 -8.23
C TYR A 92 11.46 9.97 -7.50
N ARG A 93 11.35 9.97 -6.16
CA ARG A 93 11.37 11.21 -5.36
C ARG A 93 12.71 11.92 -5.45
N GLN A 94 13.84 11.20 -5.35
CA GLN A 94 15.18 11.78 -5.47
C GLN A 94 15.41 12.41 -6.85
N ASP A 95 14.93 11.80 -7.92
CA ASP A 95 14.93 12.39 -9.26
C ASP A 95 14.12 13.69 -9.28
N CYS A 96 12.87 13.67 -8.78
CA CYS A 96 12.00 14.85 -8.70
C CYS A 96 12.64 16.01 -7.92
N ASP A 97 13.26 15.73 -6.76
CA ASP A 97 13.94 16.72 -5.94
C ASP A 97 15.16 17.30 -6.65
N THR A 98 15.95 16.44 -7.31
CA THR A 98 17.13 16.85 -8.09
C THR A 98 16.76 17.77 -9.24
N PHE A 99 15.76 17.38 -10.05
CA PHE A 99 15.23 18.24 -11.10
C PHE A 99 14.65 19.54 -10.53
N GLY A 100 13.89 19.47 -9.42
CA GLY A 100 13.30 20.64 -8.76
C GLY A 100 14.33 21.67 -8.30
N VAL A 101 15.48 21.23 -7.77
CA VAL A 101 16.61 22.11 -7.43
C VAL A 101 17.23 22.72 -8.69
N VAL A 102 17.53 21.90 -9.71
CA VAL A 102 18.17 22.38 -10.95
C VAL A 102 17.30 23.39 -11.69
N VAL A 103 16.01 23.10 -11.86
CA VAL A 103 15.05 23.99 -12.55
C VAL A 103 14.91 25.31 -11.80
N LYS A 104 14.80 25.27 -10.46
CA LYS A 104 14.79 26.47 -9.62
C LYS A 104 16.06 27.32 -9.80
N MET A 105 17.22 26.69 -9.88
CA MET A 105 18.50 27.37 -10.12
C MET A 105 18.63 27.95 -11.54
N LEU A 106 18.04 27.30 -12.55
CA LEU A 106 18.01 27.81 -13.93
C LEU A 106 17.09 29.03 -14.05
N VAL A 107 15.85 28.93 -13.56
CA VAL A 107 14.86 30.04 -13.58
C VAL A 107 15.33 31.23 -12.74
N ALA A 108 16.03 31.00 -11.63
CA ALA A 108 16.63 32.08 -10.83
C ALA A 108 17.78 32.82 -11.54
N LYS A 109 18.43 32.20 -12.54
CA LYS A 109 19.46 32.84 -13.37
C LYS A 109 18.87 33.53 -14.60
N ASP A 110 17.89 32.91 -15.24
CA ASP A 110 17.16 33.45 -16.38
C ASP A 110 15.67 33.08 -16.28
N PRO A 111 14.82 34.02 -15.81
CA PRO A 111 13.38 33.79 -15.69
C PRO A 111 12.67 33.50 -17.02
N SER A 112 13.26 33.84 -18.17
CA SER A 112 12.64 33.57 -19.48
C SER A 112 12.59 32.07 -19.81
N LEU A 113 13.45 31.27 -19.17
CA LEU A 113 13.53 29.82 -19.38
C LEU A 113 12.36 29.04 -18.77
N GLU A 114 11.58 29.62 -17.84
CA GLU A 114 10.58 28.89 -17.04
C GLU A 114 9.60 28.09 -17.91
N ARG A 115 8.95 28.73 -18.88
CA ARG A 115 7.98 28.05 -19.77
C ARG A 115 8.64 26.99 -20.65
N THR A 116 9.84 27.27 -21.16
CA THR A 116 10.57 26.38 -22.06
C THR A 116 11.00 25.10 -21.33
N ILE A 117 11.50 25.24 -20.10
CA ILE A 117 11.91 24.11 -19.26
C ILE A 117 10.69 23.30 -18.79
N GLN A 118 9.55 23.95 -18.50
CA GLN A 118 8.38 23.28 -17.91
C GLN A 118 7.86 22.11 -18.77
N THR A 119 7.82 22.25 -20.10
CA THR A 119 7.37 21.17 -21.00
C THR A 119 8.30 19.98 -20.92
N SER A 120 9.60 20.19 -21.18
CA SER A 120 10.60 19.11 -21.16
C SER A 120 10.75 18.45 -19.80
N LEU A 121 10.61 19.21 -18.69
CA LEU A 121 10.60 18.64 -17.34
C LEU A 121 9.43 17.66 -17.15
N ARG A 122 8.23 18.01 -17.61
CA ARG A 122 7.04 17.14 -17.47
C ARG A 122 7.18 15.87 -18.30
N GLU A 123 7.75 15.97 -19.50
CA GLU A 123 8.05 14.83 -20.36
C GLU A 123 9.09 13.89 -19.72
N ASN A 124 10.20 14.44 -19.20
CA ASN A 124 11.25 13.67 -18.52
C ASN A 124 10.71 12.96 -17.26
N LEU A 125 9.98 13.67 -16.40
CA LEU A 125 9.39 13.05 -15.19
C LEU A 125 8.34 12.00 -15.55
N HIS A 126 7.57 12.19 -16.63
CA HIS A 126 6.63 11.18 -17.10
C HIS A 126 7.35 9.92 -17.61
N GLU A 127 8.41 10.07 -18.42
CA GLU A 127 9.22 8.95 -18.92
C GLU A 127 9.88 8.17 -17.77
N ILE A 128 10.46 8.85 -16.78
CA ILE A 128 11.00 8.20 -15.58
C ILE A 128 9.88 7.46 -14.84
N GLY A 129 8.70 8.08 -14.68
CA GLY A 129 7.54 7.44 -14.07
C GLY A 129 7.06 6.18 -14.80
N LEU A 130 7.11 6.17 -16.14
CA LEU A 130 6.83 4.96 -16.94
C LEU A 130 7.85 3.86 -16.67
N ARG A 131 9.15 4.19 -16.60
CA ARG A 131 10.21 3.23 -16.25
C ARG A 131 10.06 2.71 -14.81
N CYS A 132 9.53 3.50 -13.88
CA CYS A 132 9.18 3.04 -12.53
C CYS A 132 8.04 2.00 -12.54
N VAL A 133 7.04 2.15 -13.41
CA VAL A 133 5.97 1.15 -13.60
C VAL A 133 6.54 -0.12 -14.23
N GLU A 134 7.32 0.01 -15.31
CA GLU A 134 7.96 -1.12 -15.98
C GLU A 134 8.85 -1.94 -15.02
N ALA A 135 9.67 -1.27 -14.21
CA ALA A 135 10.52 -1.92 -13.20
C ALA A 135 9.71 -2.66 -12.11
N MET A 136 8.49 -2.22 -11.81
CA MET A 136 7.58 -2.93 -10.90
C MET A 136 6.99 -4.19 -11.57
N GLU A 137 6.53 -4.07 -12.81
CA GLU A 137 5.99 -5.20 -13.58
C GLU A 137 7.05 -6.29 -13.80
N GLN A 138 8.27 -5.90 -14.20
CA GLN A 138 9.42 -6.80 -14.32
C GLN A 138 9.70 -7.52 -13.00
N PHE A 139 9.78 -6.79 -11.87
CA PHE A 139 10.01 -7.39 -10.56
C PHE A 139 8.93 -8.41 -10.15
N ILE A 140 7.66 -8.09 -10.38
CA ILE A 140 6.54 -8.99 -10.06
C ILE A 140 6.65 -10.28 -10.88
N ASN A 141 6.87 -10.15 -12.19
CA ASN A 141 7.00 -11.30 -13.10
C ASN A 141 8.21 -12.18 -12.74
N GLU A 142 9.35 -11.57 -12.41
CA GLU A 142 10.55 -12.29 -11.96
C GLU A 142 10.34 -12.99 -10.60
N TYR A 143 9.67 -12.34 -9.65
CA TYR A 143 9.39 -12.90 -8.34
C TYR A 143 8.49 -14.14 -8.44
N ASP A 144 7.37 -14.01 -9.16
CA ASP A 144 6.41 -15.10 -9.31
C ASP A 144 7.01 -16.29 -10.08
N SER A 145 7.75 -16.03 -11.17
CA SER A 145 8.44 -17.08 -11.94
C SER A 145 9.45 -17.89 -11.10
N ARG A 146 10.07 -17.27 -10.10
CA ARG A 146 11.04 -17.93 -9.21
C ARG A 146 10.37 -18.79 -8.13
N GLU A 147 9.21 -18.36 -7.61
CA GLU A 147 8.41 -19.16 -6.69
C GLU A 147 7.86 -20.42 -7.40
N ASP A 148 7.33 -20.28 -8.61
CA ASP A 148 6.79 -21.39 -9.41
C ASP A 148 7.88 -22.40 -9.81
N GLY A 149 9.06 -21.91 -10.23
CA GLY A 149 10.22 -22.77 -10.49
C GLY A 149 10.71 -23.53 -9.24
N THR A 150 10.56 -22.93 -8.05
CA THR A 150 10.91 -23.57 -6.78
C THR A 150 9.93 -24.69 -6.41
N LEU A 151 8.64 -24.53 -6.73
CA LEU A 151 7.62 -25.56 -6.54
C LEU A 151 7.83 -26.78 -7.45
N LEU A 152 8.15 -26.57 -8.72
CA LEU A 152 8.45 -27.66 -9.66
C LEU A 152 9.69 -28.47 -9.21
N ARG A 153 10.74 -27.79 -8.74
CA ARG A 153 11.96 -28.46 -8.25
C ARG A 153 11.73 -29.22 -6.93
N SER A 154 10.76 -28.80 -6.12
CA SER A 154 10.42 -29.43 -4.84
C SER A 154 9.55 -30.69 -4.97
N GLN A 155 9.12 -31.06 -6.19
CA GLN A 155 8.35 -32.28 -6.48
C GLN A 155 9.18 -33.37 -7.20
N LEU A 156 10.49 -33.16 -7.39
CA LEU A 156 11.38 -34.07 -8.14
C LEU A 156 12.36 -34.87 -7.25
N HIS A 157 12.30 -34.70 -5.92
CA HIS A 157 13.10 -35.41 -4.92
C HIS A 157 12.21 -36.00 -3.82
#